data_AF-A0A9W7I235-F1
#
_entry.id   AF-A0A9W7I235-F1
#
_cell.length_a   1.000
_cell.length_b   1.000
_cell.length_c   1.000
_cell.angle_alpha   90.00
_cell.angle_beta   90.00
_cell.angle_gamma   90.00
#
_symmetry.space_group_name_H-M   'P 1'
#
loop_
_entity.id
_entity.type
_entity.pdbx_description
1 polymer ?
#
loop_
_entity_poly.entity_id
_entity_poly.type
_entity_poly.pdbx_seq_one_letter_code
_entity_poly.pdbx_strand_id
1 'polypeptide(L)'
;MSCSVAVCSSPVFSPSSSLFCTKTSIISPSPEALNLSLTHFKTSSSSPASPSLSSPSSPFRIRLQKPPTGSLLSTSASAPSSSSVSSSAAGLGPGSVSPILKRKRPARLDIPVATTAVCFGVPATPCEVEREGDGYSVYCKRGRREVMEDRFSASVEFQEDSKQAFFGVFDGHGGAKAAEFASQKLEKNIVDEVVRRRDVSKVKEAVKQGYLKTDAEFLKADVSGGTCCVTALIRNGNLIVSNAGDCRAVMSRGGVAEALTSDHRPSREDERNRIETSGGYVDLCRGAWRIQGCLAVSRGIGDQHLKQWVISEPETNIIGINPECEFLILASDGLWDKVTNQEAVDIARPSCLGISKQNALGACKSLVDLSVSRGSSDDISVMLVQLGRYI
;
A
#
# COMPACT_ATOMS: atom_id res chain seq x y z
N MET A 1 -41.53 -49.10 29.85
CA MET A 1 -42.16 -48.27 28.82
C MET A 1 -41.06 -47.76 27.91
N SER A 2 -40.97 -48.34 26.72
CA SER A 2 -39.95 -48.03 25.72
C SER A 2 -40.66 -47.35 24.55
N CYS A 3 -40.21 -46.16 24.16
CA CYS A 3 -40.64 -45.53 22.92
C CYS A 3 -39.43 -45.06 22.13
N SER A 4 -39.22 -45.74 21.02
CA SER A 4 -38.31 -45.42 19.92
C SER A 4 -38.87 -44.25 19.10
N VAL A 5 -38.00 -43.38 18.58
CA VAL A 5 -38.36 -42.35 17.60
C VAL A 5 -37.77 -42.71 16.24
N ALA A 6 -38.61 -42.59 15.22
CA ALA A 6 -38.45 -43.13 13.88
C ALA A 6 -37.45 -42.36 13.00
N VAL A 7 -36.87 -43.11 12.06
CA VAL A 7 -36.14 -42.63 10.88
C VAL A 7 -36.99 -42.94 9.65
N CYS A 8 -36.94 -42.09 8.63
CA CYS A 8 -36.56 -42.39 7.22
C CYS A 8 -37.40 -41.72 6.10
N SER A 9 -36.63 -41.33 5.07
CA SER A 9 -36.89 -41.39 3.61
C SER A 9 -37.70 -40.30 2.87
N SER A 10 -37.04 -39.82 1.80
CA SER A 10 -37.41 -38.97 0.64
C SER A 10 -38.59 -39.54 -0.20
N PRO A 11 -39.14 -38.92 -1.30
CA PRO A 11 -38.41 -38.49 -2.53
C PRO A 11 -38.99 -37.32 -3.38
N VAL A 12 -38.22 -37.01 -4.45
CA VAL A 12 -38.42 -36.30 -5.74
C VAL A 12 -39.86 -36.23 -6.30
N PHE A 13 -40.24 -35.13 -6.97
CA PHE A 13 -41.04 -35.12 -8.23
C PHE A 13 -41.07 -33.73 -8.93
N SER A 14 -40.80 -33.70 -10.24
CA SER A 14 -41.17 -32.62 -11.21
C SER A 14 -42.45 -33.02 -11.95
N PRO A 15 -43.17 -32.07 -12.58
CA PRO A 15 -43.69 -32.36 -13.93
C PRO A 15 -43.64 -31.19 -14.93
N SER A 16 -43.93 -31.55 -16.19
CA SER A 16 -43.55 -30.92 -17.45
C SER A 16 -44.69 -30.17 -18.20
N SER A 17 -44.27 -29.29 -19.14
CA SER A 17 -44.72 -29.04 -20.54
C SER A 17 -46.16 -28.63 -20.93
N SER A 18 -46.27 -27.56 -21.77
CA SER A 18 -47.02 -27.51 -23.05
C SER A 18 -46.72 -26.21 -23.85
N LEU A 19 -46.13 -26.28 -25.05
CA LEU A 19 -46.74 -26.08 -26.40
C LEU A 19 -47.10 -24.63 -26.80
N PHE A 20 -46.39 -24.04 -27.77
CA PHE A 20 -46.90 -23.72 -29.11
C PHE A 20 -45.74 -23.36 -30.08
N CYS A 21 -45.92 -23.76 -31.33
CA CYS A 21 -44.97 -23.78 -32.43
C CYS A 21 -45.50 -22.91 -33.57
N THR A 22 -44.64 -22.18 -34.29
CA THR A 22 -44.73 -22.08 -35.76
C THR A 22 -43.35 -21.85 -36.36
N LYS A 23 -43.02 -22.73 -37.32
CA LYS A 23 -41.84 -22.82 -38.18
C LYS A 23 -41.80 -21.70 -39.23
N THR A 24 -40.58 -21.40 -39.71
CA THR A 24 -40.22 -21.68 -41.11
C THR A 24 -38.73 -21.98 -41.22
N SER A 25 -38.41 -23.02 -41.97
CA SER A 25 -37.12 -23.69 -42.09
C SER A 25 -36.57 -23.55 -43.50
N ILE A 26 -35.25 -23.34 -43.67
CA ILE A 26 -34.50 -23.73 -44.89
C ILE A 26 -33.10 -24.26 -44.52
N ILE A 27 -32.99 -25.59 -44.55
CA ILE A 27 -31.98 -26.46 -45.20
C ILE A 27 -30.47 -26.30 -44.86
N SER A 28 -29.94 -27.34 -44.18
CA SER A 28 -28.54 -27.82 -44.15
C SER A 28 -28.24 -28.72 -45.38
N PRO A 29 -26.98 -29.13 -45.71
CA PRO A 29 -26.14 -30.07 -44.92
C PRO A 29 -24.64 -29.66 -44.83
N SER A 30 -23.90 -29.83 -43.71
CA SER A 30 -23.24 -31.05 -43.18
C SER A 30 -22.09 -31.59 -44.06
N PRO A 31 -21.11 -32.34 -43.52
CA PRO A 31 -20.17 -32.06 -42.41
C PRO A 31 -18.72 -32.39 -42.83
N GLU A 32 -17.70 -32.06 -42.04
CA GLU A 32 -16.48 -32.90 -42.03
C GLU A 32 -15.66 -32.74 -40.74
N ALA A 33 -15.29 -33.90 -40.20
CA ALA A 33 -14.50 -34.11 -39.01
C ALA A 33 -13.01 -34.29 -39.36
N LEU A 34 -12.18 -34.52 -38.32
CA LEU A 34 -10.76 -34.96 -38.34
C LEU A 34 -9.76 -33.78 -38.42
N ASN A 35 -8.64 -33.69 -37.68
CA ASN A 35 -7.84 -34.64 -36.91
C ASN A 35 -7.03 -33.89 -35.82
N LEU A 36 -6.87 -34.52 -34.65
CA LEU A 36 -5.80 -34.24 -33.70
C LEU A 36 -4.55 -35.02 -34.13
N SER A 37 -3.40 -34.35 -34.31
CA SER A 37 -2.12 -35.02 -34.50
C SER A 37 -1.09 -34.51 -33.49
N LEU A 38 -0.71 -35.42 -32.58
CA LEU A 38 0.50 -35.37 -31.76
C LEU A 38 1.70 -35.69 -32.65
N THR A 39 2.75 -34.87 -32.60
CA THR A 39 4.08 -35.25 -33.10
C THR A 39 5.12 -35.10 -32.00
N HIS A 40 5.55 -36.26 -31.50
CA HIS A 40 6.86 -36.47 -30.89
C HIS A 40 7.97 -36.25 -31.92
N PHE A 41 9.05 -35.57 -31.54
CA PHE A 41 10.39 -35.86 -32.05
C PHE A 41 11.38 -35.95 -30.89
N LYS A 42 12.16 -37.03 -30.89
CA LYS A 42 13.16 -37.43 -29.91
C LYS A 42 14.57 -37.07 -30.43
N THR A 43 15.38 -36.57 -29.50
CA THR A 43 16.81 -36.85 -29.21
C THR A 43 17.88 -36.72 -30.29
N SER A 44 18.92 -35.95 -29.96
CA SER A 44 20.32 -36.39 -30.09
C SER A 44 21.19 -35.86 -28.95
N SER A 45 22.03 -36.75 -28.47
CA SER A 45 22.93 -36.76 -27.31
C SER A 45 24.25 -36.01 -27.49
N SER A 46 24.82 -35.48 -26.39
CA SER A 46 26.23 -35.72 -26.02
C SER A 46 26.59 -35.05 -24.68
N SER A 47 26.87 -35.87 -23.66
CA SER A 47 27.71 -35.50 -22.50
C SER A 47 29.20 -35.61 -22.88
N PRO A 48 30.12 -35.01 -22.10
CA PRO A 48 30.78 -35.85 -21.09
C PRO A 48 31.15 -35.17 -19.76
N ALA A 49 31.18 -36.01 -18.72
CA ALA A 49 32.13 -36.11 -17.61
C ALA A 49 32.46 -34.91 -16.69
N SER A 50 32.19 -35.15 -15.40
CA SER A 50 32.74 -34.50 -14.21
C SER A 50 34.26 -34.67 -14.07
N PRO A 51 34.88 -33.89 -13.17
CA PRO A 51 35.51 -34.56 -12.02
C PRO A 51 35.16 -33.93 -10.66
N SER A 52 35.15 -34.79 -9.65
CA SER A 52 35.07 -34.52 -8.22
C SER A 52 36.43 -34.18 -7.60
N LEU A 53 36.38 -33.56 -6.41
CA LEU A 53 37.42 -33.23 -5.40
C LEU A 53 37.46 -31.69 -5.21
N SER A 54 37.39 -31.09 -4.03
CA SER A 54 37.57 -31.53 -2.65
C SER A 54 37.14 -30.40 -1.70
N SER A 55 36.61 -30.75 -0.53
CA SER A 55 36.35 -29.83 0.58
C SER A 55 37.61 -29.11 1.08
N PRO A 56 37.45 -27.95 1.73
CA PRO A 56 38.07 -27.81 3.04
C PRO A 56 37.08 -27.32 4.10
N SER A 57 37.20 -27.96 5.25
CA SER A 57 36.53 -27.71 6.51
C SER A 57 37.17 -26.56 7.30
N SER A 58 36.32 -25.87 8.08
CA SER A 58 36.59 -25.26 9.41
C SER A 58 37.07 -23.78 9.45
N PRO A 59 36.97 -23.07 10.59
CA PRO A 59 35.74 -22.71 11.31
C PRO A 59 35.74 -21.22 11.75
N PHE A 60 34.58 -20.58 11.90
CA PHE A 60 34.48 -19.39 12.76
C PHE A 60 33.28 -19.49 13.71
N ARG A 61 33.57 -19.96 14.93
CA ARG A 61 32.72 -19.73 16.11
C ARG A 61 33.01 -18.34 16.65
N ILE A 62 32.04 -17.45 16.63
CA ILE A 62 32.09 -16.21 17.40
C ILE A 62 31.66 -16.55 18.83
N ARG A 63 32.63 -16.53 19.76
CA ARG A 63 32.42 -16.73 21.20
C ARG A 63 32.42 -15.36 21.87
N LEU A 64 31.30 -14.98 22.48
CA LEU A 64 31.21 -13.79 23.35
C LEU A 64 32.26 -13.86 24.46
N GLN A 65 33.04 -12.80 24.63
CA GLN A 65 33.88 -12.57 25.81
C GLN A 65 33.28 -11.44 26.68
N LYS A 66 33.33 -11.71 27.99
CA LYS A 66 32.87 -10.88 29.12
C LYS A 66 33.88 -9.74 29.39
N PRO A 67 33.48 -8.55 29.87
CA PRO A 67 34.41 -7.45 30.12
C PRO A 67 35.20 -7.63 31.43
N PRO A 68 36.45 -7.14 31.51
CA PRO A 68 37.19 -7.09 32.77
C PRO A 68 36.88 -5.82 33.57
N THR A 69 36.81 -6.01 34.89
CA THR A 69 36.82 -5.02 35.96
C THR A 69 38.25 -4.57 36.28
N GLY A 70 38.50 -3.27 36.51
CA GLY A 70 39.80 -2.81 37.05
C GLY A 70 40.12 -1.31 36.98
N SER A 71 39.54 -0.55 37.90
CA SER A 71 40.07 0.60 38.67
C SER A 71 41.27 1.48 38.20
N LEU A 72 40.97 2.78 38.08
CA LEU A 72 41.66 4.00 38.57
C LEU A 72 43.11 4.35 38.15
N LEU A 73 43.24 5.52 37.49
CA LEU A 73 44.32 6.49 37.72
C LEU A 73 43.77 7.93 37.60
N SER A 74 44.24 8.74 38.54
CA SER A 74 43.79 10.07 38.97
C SER A 74 44.48 11.23 38.25
N THR A 75 43.79 12.37 38.10
CA THR A 75 44.41 13.70 38.01
C THR A 75 43.64 14.76 38.80
N SER A 76 44.26 15.18 39.90
CA SER A 76 44.33 16.51 40.53
C SER A 76 43.18 17.53 40.36
N ALA A 77 42.58 17.93 41.49
CA ALA A 77 42.31 19.34 41.82
C ALA A 77 42.05 19.52 43.33
N SER A 78 42.96 20.26 43.97
CA SER A 78 42.82 21.29 45.02
C SER A 78 41.83 21.15 46.19
N ALA A 79 42.37 21.35 47.39
CA ALA A 79 41.79 21.31 48.74
C ALA A 79 40.61 22.27 49.02
N PRO A 80 39.94 22.11 50.18
CA PRO A 80 40.34 22.91 51.33
C PRO A 80 40.45 22.15 52.66
N SER A 81 41.25 22.71 53.56
CA SER A 81 41.52 22.27 54.92
C SER A 81 40.77 23.12 55.95
N SER A 82 40.18 22.48 56.98
CA SER A 82 40.25 22.91 58.39
C SER A 82 39.46 21.96 59.29
N SER A 83 40.17 21.26 60.19
CA SER A 83 40.07 21.36 61.66
C SER A 83 38.86 20.63 62.26
N SER A 84 39.09 19.48 62.91
CA SER A 84 39.30 19.31 64.37
C SER A 84 37.99 18.74 64.98
N VAL A 85 37.92 17.87 65.99
CA VAL A 85 38.76 17.57 67.16
C VAL A 85 38.33 16.19 67.74
N SER A 86 39.27 15.48 68.40
CA SER A 86 39.14 14.56 69.57
C SER A 86 38.22 13.32 69.51
N SER A 87 38.74 12.07 69.53
CA SER A 87 39.18 11.26 70.70
C SER A 87 38.13 11.19 71.82
N SER A 88 37.55 10.04 72.20
CA SER A 88 38.24 8.92 72.85
C SER A 88 37.25 7.82 73.33
N ALA A 89 37.70 6.56 73.17
CA ALA A 89 37.71 5.49 74.18
C ALA A 89 36.43 4.69 74.55
N ALA A 90 36.53 3.39 74.20
CA ALA A 90 36.26 2.15 74.96
C ALA A 90 35.02 2.03 75.89
N GLY A 91 34.28 0.94 75.69
CA GLY A 91 33.39 0.37 76.72
C GLY A 91 32.47 -0.73 76.19
N LEU A 92 32.77 -1.98 76.54
CA LEU A 92 31.97 -3.18 76.30
C LEU A 92 30.79 -3.26 77.30
N GLY A 93 29.63 -3.77 76.85
CA GLY A 93 28.54 -4.17 77.75
C GLY A 93 27.22 -4.49 77.01
N PRO A 94 26.64 -5.70 77.14
CA PRO A 94 25.52 -6.17 76.32
C PRO A 94 24.15 -5.95 76.99
N GLY A 95 23.10 -5.78 76.20
CA GLY A 95 21.72 -5.87 76.72
C GLY A 95 20.65 -5.22 75.84
N SER A 96 19.92 -6.06 75.11
CA SER A 96 18.46 -5.98 74.91
C SER A 96 17.83 -4.62 74.57
N VAL A 97 17.47 -4.40 73.30
CA VAL A 97 16.08 -4.35 72.80
C VAL A 97 16.09 -3.90 71.32
N SER A 98 15.34 -4.60 70.48
CA SER A 98 15.18 -4.35 69.06
C SER A 98 14.42 -3.04 68.76
N PRO A 99 14.90 -2.16 67.88
CA PRO A 99 14.07 -1.15 67.25
C PRO A 99 13.74 -1.55 65.80
N ILE A 100 12.44 -1.50 65.52
CA ILE A 100 11.80 -1.59 64.20
C ILE A 100 12.52 -0.69 63.19
N LEU A 101 13.16 -1.29 62.18
CA LEU A 101 13.68 -0.55 61.03
C LEU A 101 12.52 -0.08 60.15
N LYS A 102 12.04 1.14 60.38
CA LYS A 102 11.20 1.85 59.42
C LYS A 102 12.02 2.05 58.14
N ARG A 103 11.78 1.24 57.10
CA ARG A 103 12.29 1.49 55.75
C ARG A 103 11.76 2.85 55.28
N LYS A 104 12.60 3.89 55.31
CA LYS A 104 12.33 5.14 54.59
C LYS A 104 12.31 4.81 53.10
N ARG A 105 11.23 5.17 52.39
CA ARG A 105 11.21 5.13 50.92
C ARG A 105 12.41 5.93 50.39
N PRO A 106 13.12 5.47 49.35
CA PRO A 106 14.13 6.28 48.68
C PRO A 106 13.51 7.62 48.23
N ALA A 107 14.32 8.68 48.23
CA ALA A 107 13.90 9.96 47.68
C ALA A 107 13.46 9.78 46.22
N ARG A 108 12.36 10.44 45.84
CA ARG A 108 11.85 10.45 44.47
C ARG A 108 12.91 11.14 43.59
N LEU A 109 13.40 10.44 42.56
CA LEU A 109 14.25 11.05 41.55
C LEU A 109 13.37 12.01 40.73
N ASP A 110 13.59 13.30 40.91
CA ASP A 110 13.05 14.33 40.01
C ASP A 110 13.85 14.26 38.71
N ILE A 111 13.29 13.56 37.73
CA ILE A 111 13.78 13.61 36.35
C ILE A 111 13.32 14.96 35.81
N PRO A 112 14.23 15.88 35.44
CA PRO A 112 13.84 17.14 34.84
C PRO A 112 13.08 16.83 33.54
N VAL A 113 11.81 17.22 33.49
CA VAL A 113 11.04 17.25 32.25
C VAL A 113 11.80 18.19 31.33
N ALA A 114 12.39 17.63 30.28
CA ALA A 114 13.01 18.42 29.23
C ALA A 114 11.92 19.35 28.69
N THR A 115 12.03 20.62 29.04
CA THR A 115 11.23 21.71 28.50
C THR A 115 11.41 21.63 27.00
N THR A 116 10.29 21.41 26.30
CA THR A 116 10.18 21.41 24.85
C THR A 116 11.06 22.51 24.26
N ALA A 117 12.18 22.12 23.68
CA ALA A 117 12.97 22.99 22.84
C ALA A 117 12.04 23.46 21.73
N VAL A 118 11.85 24.77 21.64
CA VAL A 118 11.14 25.41 20.54
C VAL A 118 11.99 25.15 19.29
N CYS A 119 11.63 24.10 18.55
CA CYS A 119 12.20 23.83 17.25
C CYS A 119 11.75 24.95 16.31
N PHE A 120 12.72 25.73 15.83
CA PHE A 120 12.50 26.68 14.75
C PHE A 120 11.87 25.95 13.55
N GLY A 121 10.81 26.56 13.02
CA GLY A 121 9.76 25.90 12.26
C GLY A 121 10.22 25.22 10.98
N VAL A 122 10.04 23.89 10.95
CA VAL A 122 9.61 23.21 9.73
C VAL A 122 8.11 23.45 9.62
N PRO A 123 7.57 23.91 8.48
CA PRO A 123 6.13 24.05 8.33
C PRO A 123 5.47 22.70 8.62
N ALA A 124 4.62 22.67 9.65
CA ALA A 124 3.88 21.46 10.01
C ALA A 124 3.01 21.08 8.81
N THR A 125 3.14 19.85 8.34
CA THR A 125 2.21 19.34 7.32
C THR A 125 0.80 19.32 7.91
N PRO A 126 -0.23 19.74 7.15
CA PRO A 126 -1.61 19.68 7.62
C PRO A 126 -1.95 18.25 8.03
N CYS A 127 -2.61 18.10 9.18
CA CYS A 127 -3.08 16.79 9.63
C CYS A 127 -4.24 16.26 8.78
N GLU A 128 -4.96 17.17 8.13
CA GLU A 128 -6.09 16.87 7.26
C GLU A 128 -6.05 17.82 6.06
N VAL A 129 -6.39 17.31 4.88
CA VAL A 129 -6.52 18.08 3.64
C VAL A 129 -7.83 17.70 2.98
N GLU A 130 -8.64 18.69 2.63
CA GLU A 130 -9.88 18.50 1.89
C GLU A 130 -9.84 19.34 0.61
N ARG A 131 -10.38 18.78 -0.48
CA ARG A 131 -10.64 19.53 -1.70
C ARG A 131 -11.91 19.02 -2.34
N GLU A 132 -12.76 19.95 -2.75
CA GLU A 132 -13.94 19.69 -3.57
C GLU A 132 -13.77 20.46 -4.86
N GLY A 133 -14.02 19.79 -5.98
CA GLY A 133 -14.02 20.41 -7.30
C GLY A 133 -15.23 19.92 -8.08
N ASP A 134 -15.34 20.38 -9.32
CA ASP A 134 -16.47 19.97 -10.13
C ASP A 134 -16.37 18.48 -10.46
N GLY A 135 -17.22 17.68 -9.81
CA GLY A 135 -17.33 16.24 -10.04
C GLY A 135 -16.44 15.34 -9.23
N TYR A 136 -15.67 15.90 -8.31
CA TYR A 136 -14.82 15.09 -7.45
C TYR A 136 -14.70 15.69 -6.05
N SER A 137 -14.40 14.83 -5.09
CA SER A 137 -14.06 15.23 -3.73
C SER A 137 -12.92 14.37 -3.23
N VAL A 138 -11.99 14.98 -2.51
CA VAL A 138 -10.86 14.28 -1.91
C VAL A 138 -10.71 14.70 -0.47
N TYR A 139 -10.48 13.71 0.38
CA TYR A 139 -10.15 13.91 1.78
C TYR A 139 -8.92 13.07 2.11
N CYS A 140 -7.94 13.73 2.71
CA CYS A 140 -6.70 13.13 3.14
C CYS A 140 -6.55 13.37 4.64
N LYS A 141 -6.16 12.34 5.39
CA LYS A 141 -5.89 12.41 6.81
C LYS A 141 -4.54 11.78 7.09
N ARG A 142 -3.67 12.55 7.75
CA ARG A 142 -2.38 12.06 8.20
C ARG A 142 -2.58 10.99 9.26
N GLY A 143 -1.84 9.90 9.14
CA GLY A 143 -1.79 8.84 10.13
C GLY A 143 -1.01 9.24 11.37
N ARG A 144 -0.39 8.24 12.02
CA ARG A 144 0.45 8.46 13.21
C ARG A 144 1.87 8.97 12.88
N ARG A 145 2.14 9.26 11.60
CA ARG A 145 3.43 9.77 11.13
C ARG A 145 3.58 11.25 11.47
N GLU A 146 4.84 11.71 11.54
CA GLU A 146 5.15 13.14 11.77
C GLU A 146 4.82 13.99 10.54
N VAL A 147 4.93 13.41 9.35
CA VAL A 147 4.74 14.08 8.06
C VAL A 147 3.72 13.29 7.26
N MET A 148 2.78 13.99 6.63
CA MET A 148 1.91 13.35 5.63
C MET A 148 2.71 13.14 4.34
N GLU A 149 2.91 11.88 3.97
CA GLU A 149 3.64 11.44 2.77
C GLU A 149 2.71 11.30 1.56
N ASP A 150 1.42 11.04 1.78
CA ASP A 150 0.38 10.97 0.74
C ASP A 150 0.20 12.30 -0.01
N ARG A 151 -0.03 12.22 -1.33
CA ARG A 151 -0.38 13.32 -2.21
C ARG A 151 -1.51 12.92 -3.14
N PHE A 152 -2.13 13.91 -3.77
CA PHE A 152 -3.13 13.69 -4.81
C PHE A 152 -2.97 14.72 -5.94
N SER A 153 -3.50 14.39 -7.12
CA SER A 153 -3.68 15.32 -8.22
C SER A 153 -5.10 15.21 -8.77
N ALA A 154 -5.68 16.34 -9.13
CA ALA A 154 -7.00 16.41 -9.74
C ALA A 154 -7.06 17.62 -10.66
N SER A 155 -7.20 17.35 -11.96
CA SER A 155 -7.24 18.33 -13.03
C SER A 155 -8.46 18.02 -13.89
N VAL A 156 -9.41 18.96 -13.94
CA VAL A 156 -10.66 18.84 -14.70
C VAL A 156 -10.62 19.83 -15.86
N GLU A 157 -11.30 19.49 -16.95
CA GLU A 157 -11.47 20.36 -18.13
C GLU A 157 -10.14 20.83 -18.74
N PHE A 158 -9.12 19.97 -18.73
CA PHE A 158 -7.83 20.31 -19.31
C PHE A 158 -7.84 20.11 -20.84
N GLN A 159 -7.07 20.94 -21.57
CA GLN A 159 -7.11 21.05 -23.04
C GLN A 159 -8.42 21.61 -23.63
N GLU A 160 -9.15 22.44 -22.88
CA GLU A 160 -10.41 23.08 -23.31
C GLU A 160 -11.54 22.08 -23.65
N ASP A 161 -11.41 20.83 -23.17
CA ASP A 161 -12.41 19.78 -23.32
C ASP A 161 -13.01 19.45 -21.96
N SER A 162 -14.28 19.82 -21.76
CA SER A 162 -15.01 19.58 -20.50
C SER A 162 -15.20 18.09 -20.19
N LYS A 163 -14.97 17.21 -21.17
CA LYS A 163 -15.03 15.75 -20.99
C LYS A 163 -13.66 15.12 -20.70
N GLN A 164 -12.62 15.91 -20.48
CA GLN A 164 -11.29 15.42 -20.10
C GLN A 164 -10.97 15.74 -18.65
N ALA A 165 -10.48 14.74 -17.92
CA ALA A 165 -10.08 14.88 -16.53
C ALA A 165 -8.97 13.90 -16.16
N PHE A 166 -8.11 14.30 -15.25
CA PHE A 166 -7.04 13.49 -14.68
C PHE A 166 -7.16 13.50 -13.16
N PHE A 167 -7.06 12.32 -12.57
CA PHE A 167 -7.11 12.11 -11.14
C PHE A 167 -5.98 11.17 -10.73
N GLY A 168 -5.40 11.38 -9.57
CA GLY A 168 -4.39 10.48 -9.02
C GLY A 168 -4.25 10.56 -7.52
N VAL A 169 -3.95 9.43 -6.90
CA VAL A 169 -3.56 9.29 -5.49
C VAL A 169 -2.18 8.66 -5.45
N PHE A 170 -1.31 9.27 -4.64
CA PHE A 170 0.10 8.97 -4.54
C PHE A 170 0.45 8.71 -3.08
N ASP A 171 0.73 7.45 -2.75
CA ASP A 171 1.09 7.04 -1.40
C ASP A 171 2.62 7.03 -1.30
N GLY A 172 3.17 7.84 -0.41
CA GLY A 172 4.61 8.11 -0.33
C GLY A 172 5.28 7.32 0.77
N HIS A 173 6.49 6.82 0.52
CA HIS A 173 7.30 6.16 1.54
C HIS A 173 8.77 6.59 1.49
N GLY A 174 9.40 6.64 2.66
CA GLY A 174 10.80 7.07 2.77
C GLY A 174 11.00 8.56 2.47
N GLY A 175 9.96 9.37 2.67
CA GLY A 175 9.89 10.79 2.39
C GLY A 175 8.77 11.15 1.40
N ALA A 176 8.12 12.30 1.60
CA ALA A 176 7.02 12.77 0.76
C ALA A 176 7.43 13.24 -0.66
N LYS A 177 8.74 13.35 -0.95
CA LYS A 177 9.25 14.00 -2.17
C LYS A 177 8.88 13.23 -3.45
N ALA A 178 8.85 11.89 -3.40
CA ALA A 178 8.46 11.07 -4.55
C ALA A 178 6.98 11.27 -4.91
N ALA A 179 6.10 11.20 -3.90
CA ALA A 179 4.67 11.48 -4.06
C ALA A 179 4.40 12.90 -4.53
N GLU A 180 5.13 13.89 -3.99
CA GLU A 180 5.04 15.29 -4.41
C GLU A 180 5.45 15.46 -5.88
N PHE A 181 6.59 14.88 -6.27
CA PHE A 181 7.06 14.92 -7.65
C PHE A 181 6.06 14.24 -8.62
N ALA A 182 5.58 13.04 -8.27
CA ALA A 182 4.62 12.30 -9.08
C ALA A 182 3.31 13.09 -9.25
N SER A 183 2.78 13.66 -8.16
CA SER A 183 1.55 14.47 -8.20
C SER A 183 1.64 15.68 -9.12
N GLN A 184 2.84 16.26 -9.30
CA GLN A 184 3.06 17.44 -10.16
C GLN A 184 3.43 17.11 -11.61
N LYS A 185 4.02 15.93 -11.87
CA LYS A 185 4.64 15.61 -13.18
C LYS A 185 3.95 14.51 -13.94
N LEU A 186 3.35 13.54 -13.25
CA LEU A 186 2.85 12.31 -13.88
C LEU A 186 1.72 12.61 -14.87
N GLU A 187 0.77 13.48 -14.49
CA GLU A 187 -0.30 13.94 -15.39
C GLU A 187 0.27 14.46 -16.71
N LYS A 188 1.16 15.46 -16.62
CA LYS A 188 1.75 16.10 -17.80
C LYS A 188 2.49 15.09 -18.67
N ASN A 189 3.30 14.23 -18.07
CA ASN A 189 4.07 13.23 -18.81
C ASN A 189 3.18 12.20 -19.51
N ILE A 190 2.08 11.78 -18.89
CA ILE A 190 1.08 10.91 -19.54
C ILE A 190 0.39 11.66 -20.68
N VAL A 191 -0.14 12.85 -20.42
CA VAL A 191 -0.90 13.63 -21.40
C VAL A 191 -0.05 13.97 -22.63
N ASP A 192 1.20 14.40 -22.42
CA ASP A 192 2.16 14.68 -23.50
C ASP A 192 2.38 13.44 -24.37
N GLU A 193 2.57 12.26 -23.77
CA GLU A 193 2.74 11.00 -24.50
C GLU A 193 1.49 10.58 -25.28
N VAL A 194 0.30 10.75 -24.72
CA VAL A 194 -0.96 10.42 -25.39
C VAL A 194 -1.19 11.36 -26.57
N VAL A 195 -0.98 12.68 -26.40
CA VAL A 195 -1.10 13.67 -27.48
C VAL A 195 -0.09 13.42 -28.59
N ARG A 196 1.16 13.12 -28.23
CA ARG A 196 2.24 12.84 -29.19
C ARG A 196 1.95 11.63 -30.08
N ARG A 197 1.35 10.58 -29.53
CA ARG A 197 1.14 9.31 -30.24
C ARG A 197 -0.07 9.31 -31.17
N ARG A 198 -1.08 10.17 -30.94
CA ARG A 198 -2.30 10.36 -31.76
C ARG A 198 -3.17 9.11 -32.03
N ASP A 199 -2.74 7.93 -31.61
CA ASP A 199 -3.38 6.64 -31.83
C ASP A 199 -4.00 6.13 -30.53
N VAL A 200 -5.35 6.03 -30.52
CA VAL A 200 -6.13 5.55 -29.37
C VAL A 200 -5.75 4.12 -28.98
N SER A 201 -5.36 3.30 -29.96
CA SER A 201 -4.96 1.90 -29.74
C SER A 201 -3.65 1.78 -28.93
N LYS A 202 -2.88 2.88 -28.86
CA LYS A 202 -1.59 2.96 -28.16
C LYS A 202 -1.66 3.74 -26.86
N VAL A 203 -2.86 4.03 -26.34
CA VAL A 203 -3.01 4.78 -25.09
C VAL A 203 -2.36 4.07 -23.90
N LYS A 204 -2.45 2.73 -23.80
CA LYS A 204 -1.78 1.96 -22.73
C LYS A 204 -0.26 2.17 -22.76
N GLU A 205 0.32 2.11 -23.95
CA GLU A 205 1.75 2.33 -24.13
C GLU A 205 2.14 3.80 -23.84
N ALA A 206 1.29 4.76 -24.21
CA ALA A 206 1.50 6.17 -23.87
C ALA A 206 1.53 6.38 -22.35
N VAL A 207 0.57 5.79 -21.63
CA VAL A 207 0.50 5.87 -20.16
C VAL A 207 1.73 5.19 -19.54
N LYS A 208 2.11 4.00 -20.00
CA LYS A 208 3.35 3.33 -19.59
C LYS A 208 4.56 4.23 -19.75
N GLN A 209 4.74 4.87 -20.91
CA GLN A 209 5.84 5.80 -21.11
C GLN A 209 5.77 7.03 -20.20
N GLY A 210 4.57 7.54 -19.90
CA GLY A 210 4.38 8.63 -18.93
C GLY A 210 4.89 8.27 -17.52
N TYR A 211 4.60 7.05 -17.05
CA TYR A 211 5.12 6.52 -15.78
C TYR A 211 6.65 6.35 -15.81
N LEU A 212 7.18 5.66 -16.84
CA LEU A 212 8.63 5.42 -16.98
C LEU A 212 9.42 6.74 -17.09
N LYS A 213 8.88 7.72 -17.82
CA LYS A 213 9.49 9.06 -17.95
C LYS A 213 9.50 9.78 -16.62
N THR A 214 8.39 9.79 -15.88
CA THR A 214 8.30 10.44 -14.57
C THR A 214 9.27 9.83 -13.58
N ASP A 215 9.39 8.50 -13.57
CA ASP A 215 10.37 7.79 -12.76
C ASP A 215 11.81 8.13 -13.13
N ALA A 216 12.15 8.09 -14.42
CA ALA A 216 13.47 8.46 -14.91
C ALA A 216 13.83 9.93 -14.61
N GLU A 217 12.86 10.83 -14.57
CA GLU A 217 13.06 12.23 -14.16
C GLU A 217 13.29 12.35 -12.64
N PHE A 218 12.53 11.62 -11.83
CA PHE A 218 12.70 11.62 -10.37
C PHE A 218 14.05 11.03 -9.94
N LEU A 219 14.48 9.93 -10.56
CA LEU A 219 15.78 9.28 -10.27
C LEU A 219 16.99 10.17 -10.59
N LYS A 220 16.84 11.21 -11.43
CA LYS A 220 17.90 12.20 -11.69
C LYS A 220 18.04 13.23 -10.56
N ALA A 221 17.04 13.37 -9.69
CA ALA A 221 17.05 14.33 -8.60
C ALA A 221 17.90 13.88 -7.39
N ASP A 222 18.39 12.63 -7.39
CA ASP A 222 19.19 12.01 -6.31
C ASP A 222 18.52 12.16 -4.92
N VAL A 223 17.20 11.92 -4.89
CA VAL A 223 16.37 11.98 -3.70
C VAL A 223 15.93 10.58 -3.31
N SER A 224 16.03 10.25 -2.02
CA SER A 224 15.55 8.98 -1.48
C SER A 224 14.02 8.93 -1.38
N GLY A 225 13.49 7.71 -1.33
CA GLY A 225 12.07 7.43 -1.17
C GLY A 225 11.41 6.96 -2.46
N GLY A 226 10.15 6.62 -2.35
CA GLY A 226 9.33 6.16 -3.45
C GLY A 226 7.87 6.48 -3.22
N THR A 227 7.05 6.16 -4.22
CA THR A 227 5.61 6.34 -4.11
C THR A 227 4.86 5.31 -4.96
N CYS A 228 3.77 4.79 -4.38
CA CYS A 228 2.73 4.08 -5.11
C CYS A 228 1.84 5.09 -5.83
N CYS A 229 1.32 4.72 -7.00
CA CYS A 229 0.55 5.62 -7.84
C CYS A 229 -0.65 4.90 -8.42
N VAL A 230 -1.85 5.39 -8.13
CA VAL A 230 -3.06 5.05 -8.89
C VAL A 230 -3.56 6.30 -9.61
N THR A 231 -3.80 6.19 -10.91
CA THR A 231 -4.26 7.30 -11.75
C THR A 231 -5.47 6.91 -12.59
N ALA A 232 -6.32 7.90 -12.87
CA ALA A 232 -7.46 7.79 -13.76
C ALA A 232 -7.44 8.96 -14.74
N LEU A 233 -7.29 8.64 -16.03
CA LEU A 233 -7.42 9.59 -17.13
C LEU A 233 -8.76 9.34 -17.82
N ILE A 234 -9.58 10.38 -17.91
CA ILE A 234 -10.84 10.36 -18.63
C ILE A 234 -10.66 11.10 -19.93
N ARG A 235 -10.96 10.43 -21.05
CA ARG A 235 -10.85 11.01 -22.39
C ARG A 235 -11.72 10.28 -23.40
N ASN A 236 -12.44 11.02 -24.24
CA ASN A 236 -13.28 10.49 -25.32
C ASN A 236 -14.28 9.42 -24.82
N GLY A 237 -14.92 9.65 -23.66
CA GLY A 237 -15.85 8.69 -23.05
C GLY A 237 -15.20 7.42 -22.49
N ASN A 238 -13.86 7.34 -22.45
CA ASN A 238 -13.13 6.23 -21.86
C ASN A 238 -12.51 6.65 -20.52
N LEU A 239 -12.56 5.75 -19.56
CA LEU A 239 -11.83 5.78 -18.31
C LEU A 239 -10.60 4.88 -18.42
N ILE A 240 -9.41 5.49 -18.40
CA ILE A 240 -8.11 4.81 -18.43
C ILE A 240 -7.54 4.81 -17.01
N VAL A 241 -7.60 3.67 -16.32
CA VAL A 241 -7.09 3.51 -14.95
C VAL A 241 -5.76 2.80 -14.97
N SER A 242 -4.78 3.33 -14.26
CA SER A 242 -3.43 2.74 -14.18
C SER A 242 -2.92 2.70 -12.75
N ASN A 243 -2.29 1.59 -12.37
CA ASN A 243 -1.72 1.40 -11.04
C ASN A 243 -0.27 0.92 -11.10
N ALA A 244 0.58 1.49 -10.23
CA ALA A 244 1.91 0.99 -9.92
C ALA A 244 2.12 1.13 -8.40
N GLY A 245 2.01 0.03 -7.67
CA GLY A 245 1.97 0.02 -6.20
C GLY A 245 0.69 -0.61 -5.66
N ASP A 246 0.37 -0.35 -4.41
CA ASP A 246 -0.77 -0.90 -3.66
C ASP A 246 -1.86 0.13 -3.31
N CYS A 247 -1.81 1.32 -3.91
CA CYS A 247 -3.00 2.12 -4.11
C CYS A 247 -4.01 1.34 -4.98
N ARG A 248 -5.31 1.65 -4.83
CA ARG A 248 -6.36 0.95 -5.59
C ARG A 248 -7.45 1.87 -6.11
N ALA A 249 -7.97 1.51 -7.28
CA ALA A 249 -9.13 2.10 -7.91
C ALA A 249 -10.30 1.11 -7.90
N VAL A 250 -11.45 1.55 -7.37
CA VAL A 250 -12.69 0.76 -7.31
C VAL A 250 -13.83 1.59 -7.87
N MET A 251 -14.57 1.06 -8.83
CA MET A 251 -15.72 1.70 -9.44
C MET A 251 -17.02 1.12 -8.90
N SER A 252 -18.04 1.95 -8.73
CA SER A 252 -19.41 1.50 -8.53
C SER A 252 -20.09 1.35 -9.89
N ARG A 253 -20.54 0.13 -10.19
CA ARG A 253 -21.38 -0.17 -11.36
C ARG A 253 -22.73 -0.69 -10.89
N GLY A 254 -23.77 0.12 -11.00
CA GLY A 254 -25.10 -0.21 -10.50
C GLY A 254 -25.13 -0.62 -9.01
N GLY A 255 -24.18 -0.13 -8.22
CA GLY A 255 -24.04 -0.46 -6.79
C GLY A 255 -23.14 -1.64 -6.46
N VAL A 256 -22.61 -2.31 -7.46
CA VAL A 256 -21.62 -3.37 -7.26
C VAL A 256 -20.22 -2.79 -7.40
N ALA A 257 -19.35 -3.12 -6.45
CA ALA A 257 -17.95 -2.73 -6.49
C ALA A 257 -17.16 -3.54 -7.53
N GLU A 258 -16.55 -2.85 -8.48
CA GLU A 258 -15.66 -3.40 -9.49
C GLU A 258 -14.25 -2.85 -9.26
N ALA A 259 -13.31 -3.71 -8.82
CA ALA A 259 -11.91 -3.31 -8.68
C ALA A 259 -11.27 -3.21 -10.06
N LEU A 260 -10.85 -2.01 -10.43
CA LEU A 260 -10.24 -1.73 -11.73
C LEU A 260 -8.72 -1.95 -11.74
N THR A 261 -8.14 -2.17 -10.57
CA THR A 261 -6.69 -2.37 -10.38
C THR A 261 -6.45 -3.55 -9.44
N SER A 262 -5.28 -4.18 -9.57
CA SER A 262 -4.75 -5.15 -8.62
C SER A 262 -3.52 -4.56 -7.93
N ASP A 263 -3.41 -4.76 -6.62
CA ASP A 263 -2.30 -4.21 -5.83
C ASP A 263 -0.99 -4.94 -6.15
N HIS A 264 0.08 -4.17 -6.34
CA HIS A 264 1.41 -4.68 -6.63
C HIS A 264 2.19 -4.93 -5.33
N ARG A 265 1.78 -5.94 -4.57
CA ARG A 265 2.48 -6.37 -3.36
C ARG A 265 3.46 -7.54 -3.67
N PRO A 266 4.61 -7.66 -2.99
CA PRO A 266 5.54 -8.78 -3.17
C PRO A 266 4.94 -10.16 -2.87
N SER A 267 3.79 -10.20 -2.19
CA SER A 267 3.01 -11.42 -1.96
C SER A 267 2.25 -11.93 -3.20
N ARG A 268 2.10 -11.08 -4.24
CA ARG A 268 1.44 -11.45 -5.49
C ARG A 268 2.37 -12.37 -6.28
N GLU A 269 1.87 -13.51 -6.71
CA GLU A 269 2.68 -14.61 -7.22
C GLU A 269 3.54 -14.23 -8.44
N ASP A 270 2.97 -13.48 -9.39
CA ASP A 270 3.67 -12.98 -10.57
C ASP A 270 4.77 -11.97 -10.21
N GLU A 271 4.51 -11.05 -9.29
CA GLU A 271 5.50 -10.09 -8.80
C GLU A 271 6.61 -10.79 -8.02
N ARG A 272 6.27 -11.73 -7.16
CA ARG A 272 7.23 -12.56 -6.40
C ARG A 272 8.18 -13.29 -7.35
N ASN A 273 7.62 -13.98 -8.34
CA ASN A 273 8.39 -14.70 -9.36
C ASN A 273 9.29 -13.76 -10.17
N ARG A 274 8.80 -12.57 -10.56
CA ARG A 274 9.60 -11.56 -11.26
C ARG A 274 10.80 -11.09 -10.42
N ILE A 275 10.59 -10.83 -9.13
CA ILE A 275 11.62 -10.37 -8.20
C ILE A 275 12.69 -11.46 -7.99
N GLU A 276 12.27 -12.70 -7.70
CA GLU A 276 13.17 -13.82 -7.44
C GLU A 276 13.97 -14.24 -8.69
N THR A 277 13.33 -14.25 -9.86
CA THR A 277 14.01 -14.49 -11.15
C THR A 277 15.07 -13.43 -11.45
N SER A 278 14.85 -12.20 -10.99
CA SER A 278 15.80 -11.08 -11.13
C SER A 278 16.87 -11.06 -10.02
N GLY A 279 17.05 -12.17 -9.29
CA GLY A 279 18.06 -12.31 -8.23
C GLY A 279 17.72 -11.62 -6.92
N GLY A 280 16.48 -11.17 -6.73
CA GLY A 280 15.98 -10.67 -5.46
C GLY A 280 15.44 -11.78 -4.57
N TYR A 281 15.00 -11.43 -3.36
CA TYR A 281 14.20 -12.33 -2.53
C TYR A 281 13.04 -11.57 -1.88
N VAL A 282 12.01 -12.31 -1.50
CA VAL A 282 10.82 -11.78 -0.83
C VAL A 282 10.62 -12.50 0.50
N ASP A 283 10.73 -11.73 1.58
CA ASP A 283 10.69 -12.24 2.96
C ASP A 283 9.48 -11.74 3.73
N LEU A 284 8.88 -12.61 4.54
CA LEU A 284 7.79 -12.25 5.43
C LEU A 284 8.35 -11.61 6.71
N CYS A 285 8.30 -10.29 6.78
CA CYS A 285 8.85 -9.48 7.87
C CYS A 285 7.72 -8.80 8.64
N ARG A 286 7.55 -9.15 9.92
CA ARG A 286 6.51 -8.59 10.82
C ARG A 286 5.09 -8.70 10.24
N GLY A 287 4.80 -9.80 9.56
CA GLY A 287 3.48 -10.06 8.96
C GLY A 287 3.24 -9.42 7.59
N ALA A 288 4.22 -8.74 7.00
CA ALA A 288 4.15 -8.19 5.65
C ALA A 288 5.27 -8.77 4.77
N TRP A 289 4.94 -9.12 3.53
CA TRP A 289 5.91 -9.57 2.53
C TRP A 289 6.72 -8.39 2.02
N ARG A 290 8.06 -8.50 2.06
CA ARG A 290 8.97 -7.41 1.72
C ARG A 290 10.07 -7.84 0.78
N ILE A 291 10.33 -7.02 -0.24
CA ILE A 291 11.48 -7.16 -1.14
C ILE A 291 12.75 -6.88 -0.36
N GLN A 292 13.70 -7.82 -0.40
CA GLN A 292 14.97 -7.72 0.33
C GLN A 292 14.78 -7.46 1.85
N GLY A 293 13.64 -7.89 2.42
CA GLY A 293 13.27 -7.59 3.80
C GLY A 293 12.90 -6.11 4.08
N CYS A 294 12.95 -5.23 3.08
CA CYS A 294 12.83 -3.78 3.24
C CYS A 294 11.46 -3.23 2.83
N LEU A 295 11.06 -3.40 1.57
CA LEU A 295 9.92 -2.68 0.97
C LEU A 295 8.71 -3.58 0.74
N ALA A 296 7.51 -3.16 1.15
CA ALA A 296 6.27 -3.94 1.08
C ALA A 296 5.50 -3.78 -0.25
N VAL A 297 6.07 -3.05 -1.21
CA VAL A 297 5.51 -2.80 -2.54
C VAL A 297 6.50 -3.23 -3.61
N SER A 298 5.97 -3.68 -4.76
CA SER A 298 6.78 -4.24 -5.85
C SER A 298 6.87 -3.35 -7.09
N ARG A 299 6.04 -2.31 -7.15
CA ARG A 299 6.05 -1.31 -8.22
C ARG A 299 5.82 0.08 -7.63
N GLY A 300 6.35 1.09 -8.32
CA GLY A 300 6.27 2.48 -7.88
C GLY A 300 7.27 3.39 -8.58
N ILE A 301 7.14 4.68 -8.34
CA ILE A 301 8.08 5.72 -8.76
C ILE A 301 9.13 5.92 -7.67
N GLY A 302 10.40 6.06 -8.05
CA GLY A 302 11.51 6.19 -7.11
C GLY A 302 12.10 4.84 -6.70
N ASP A 303 12.48 4.72 -5.42
CA ASP A 303 13.16 3.54 -4.85
C ASP A 303 14.44 3.16 -5.61
N GLN A 304 15.28 4.15 -5.91
CA GLN A 304 16.51 3.97 -6.71
C GLN A 304 17.36 2.77 -6.26
N HIS A 305 17.52 2.59 -4.95
CA HIS A 305 18.29 1.50 -4.35
C HIS A 305 17.68 0.10 -4.54
N LEU A 306 16.40 0.00 -4.90
CA LEU A 306 15.69 -1.26 -5.17
C LEU A 306 15.19 -1.35 -6.62
N LYS A 307 15.58 -0.44 -7.52
CA LYS A 307 15.00 -0.33 -8.87
C LYS A 307 15.19 -1.57 -9.75
N GLN A 308 16.15 -2.43 -9.42
CA GLN A 308 16.27 -3.76 -10.03
C GLN A 308 15.00 -4.61 -9.85
N TRP A 309 14.29 -4.44 -8.74
CA TRP A 309 13.11 -5.24 -8.38
C TRP A 309 11.83 -4.39 -8.31
N VAL A 310 11.94 -3.11 -7.97
CA VAL A 310 10.81 -2.16 -7.91
C VAL A 310 10.71 -1.43 -9.24
N ILE A 311 9.77 -1.84 -10.09
CA ILE A 311 9.61 -1.27 -11.43
C ILE A 311 8.53 -0.18 -11.46
N SER A 312 8.68 0.80 -12.34
CA SER A 312 7.72 1.90 -12.51
C SER A 312 6.64 1.62 -13.57
N GLU A 313 6.66 0.45 -14.19
CA GLU A 313 5.67 0.06 -15.22
C GLU A 313 4.29 -0.19 -14.60
N PRO A 314 3.25 0.56 -15.01
CA PRO A 314 1.91 0.40 -14.49
C PRO A 314 1.16 -0.74 -15.18
N GLU A 315 0.18 -1.30 -14.49
CA GLU A 315 -0.91 -2.06 -15.11
C GLU A 315 -2.06 -1.12 -15.47
N THR A 316 -2.49 -1.13 -16.74
CA THR A 316 -3.50 -0.21 -17.28
C THR A 316 -4.73 -0.92 -17.83
N ASN A 317 -5.90 -0.50 -17.34
CA ASN A 317 -7.22 -0.90 -17.83
C ASN A 317 -7.94 0.28 -18.50
N ILE A 318 -8.72 -0.02 -19.54
CA ILE A 318 -9.52 0.95 -20.29
C ILE A 318 -10.96 0.49 -20.24
N ILE A 319 -11.84 1.34 -19.74
CA ILE A 319 -13.26 1.06 -19.55
C ILE A 319 -14.06 2.15 -20.27
N GLY A 320 -15.02 1.76 -21.11
CA GLY A 320 -15.99 2.72 -21.65
C GLY A 320 -16.93 3.20 -20.55
N ILE A 321 -17.05 4.50 -20.37
CA ILE A 321 -17.97 5.09 -19.40
C ILE A 321 -19.38 4.94 -19.98
N ASN A 322 -20.26 4.29 -19.21
CA ASN A 322 -21.66 4.11 -19.57
C ASN A 322 -22.55 4.55 -18.40
N PRO A 323 -23.88 4.69 -18.59
CA PRO A 323 -24.79 5.17 -17.54
C PRO A 323 -24.82 4.33 -16.25
N GLU A 324 -24.34 3.08 -16.28
CA GLU A 324 -24.24 2.23 -15.09
C GLU A 324 -22.97 2.53 -14.26
N CYS A 325 -21.95 3.17 -14.86
CA CYS A 325 -20.76 3.64 -14.16
C CYS A 325 -21.10 4.89 -13.35
N GLU A 326 -21.26 4.74 -12.04
CA GLU A 326 -21.79 5.83 -11.20
C GLU A 326 -20.67 6.75 -10.69
N PHE A 327 -19.69 6.15 -10.02
CA PHE A 327 -18.54 6.86 -9.46
C PHE A 327 -17.32 5.94 -9.31
N LEU A 328 -16.16 6.56 -9.17
CA LEU A 328 -14.86 5.93 -8.96
C LEU A 328 -14.30 6.35 -7.59
N ILE A 329 -13.75 5.40 -6.85
CA ILE A 329 -12.96 5.61 -5.63
C ILE A 329 -11.49 5.34 -5.98
N LEU A 330 -10.62 6.33 -5.78
CA LEU A 330 -9.18 6.16 -5.74
C LEU A 330 -8.71 6.34 -4.30
N ALA A 331 -7.92 5.41 -3.76
CA ALA A 331 -7.38 5.58 -2.42
C ALA A 331 -6.04 4.85 -2.20
N SER A 332 -5.28 5.32 -1.20
CA SER A 332 -4.09 4.66 -0.67
C SER A 332 -4.44 3.41 0.15
N ASP A 333 -3.45 2.59 0.47
CA ASP A 333 -3.69 1.35 1.20
C ASP A 333 -4.14 1.59 2.65
N GLY A 334 -3.86 2.78 3.19
CA GLY A 334 -4.42 3.27 4.44
C GLY A 334 -5.95 3.17 4.54
N LEU A 335 -6.68 3.14 3.40
CA LEU A 335 -8.09 2.75 3.33
C LEU A 335 -8.25 1.24 3.11
N TRP A 336 -7.65 0.72 2.04
CA TRP A 336 -7.94 -0.61 1.50
C TRP A 336 -7.48 -1.78 2.39
N ASP A 337 -6.57 -1.52 3.32
CA ASP A 337 -6.15 -2.49 4.34
C ASP A 337 -7.21 -2.71 5.43
N LYS A 338 -8.20 -1.80 5.55
CA LYS A 338 -9.24 -1.85 6.58
C LYS A 338 -10.65 -1.93 6.04
N VAL A 339 -10.89 -1.47 4.81
CA VAL A 339 -12.23 -1.36 4.22
C VAL A 339 -12.27 -2.17 2.93
N THR A 340 -13.26 -3.06 2.82
CA THR A 340 -13.43 -3.87 1.61
C THR A 340 -14.00 -3.03 0.45
N ASN A 341 -13.78 -3.48 -0.79
CA ASN A 341 -14.26 -2.77 -1.98
C ASN A 341 -15.77 -2.51 -1.96
N GLN A 342 -16.57 -3.52 -1.60
CA GLN A 342 -18.03 -3.40 -1.56
C GLN A 342 -18.49 -2.49 -0.42
N GLU A 343 -17.93 -2.62 0.79
CA GLU A 343 -18.24 -1.70 1.89
C GLU A 343 -17.95 -0.24 1.51
N ALA A 344 -16.85 0.01 0.80
CA ALA A 344 -16.50 1.37 0.38
C ALA A 344 -17.54 1.96 -0.59
N VAL A 345 -18.01 1.14 -1.55
CA VAL A 345 -19.09 1.52 -2.48
C VAL A 345 -20.41 1.74 -1.73
N ASP A 346 -20.78 0.85 -0.81
CA ASP A 346 -22.04 0.95 -0.06
C ASP A 346 -22.10 2.22 0.80
N ILE A 347 -20.97 2.65 1.36
CA ILE A 347 -20.85 3.88 2.15
C ILE A 347 -20.89 5.13 1.25
N ALA A 348 -20.21 5.10 0.10
CA ALA A 348 -20.11 6.26 -0.78
C ALA A 348 -21.39 6.50 -1.60
N ARG A 349 -22.03 5.43 -2.05
CA ARG A 349 -23.16 5.45 -3.00
C ARG A 349 -24.31 6.38 -2.60
N PRO A 350 -24.82 6.37 -1.35
CA PRO A 350 -25.92 7.27 -0.96
C PRO A 350 -25.60 8.75 -1.14
N SER A 351 -24.34 9.14 -0.92
CA SER A 351 -23.87 10.52 -1.04
C SER A 351 -23.61 10.96 -2.48
N CYS A 352 -23.47 10.00 -3.41
CA CYS A 352 -23.21 10.24 -4.82
C CYS A 352 -24.49 10.24 -5.69
N LEU A 353 -25.52 9.48 -5.32
CA LEU A 353 -26.74 9.29 -6.12
C LEU A 353 -28.00 9.99 -5.56
N GLY A 354 -27.92 10.62 -4.38
CA GLY A 354 -29.08 11.24 -3.73
C GLY A 354 -29.69 12.43 -4.49
N ILE A 355 -31.02 12.61 -4.33
CA ILE A 355 -31.80 13.75 -4.87
C ILE A 355 -31.44 15.07 -4.15
N SER A 356 -30.99 15.00 -2.90
CA SER A 356 -30.44 16.13 -2.15
C SER A 356 -28.95 16.33 -2.47
N LYS A 357 -28.46 17.57 -2.32
CA LYS A 357 -27.07 18.01 -2.54
C LYS A 357 -26.06 16.88 -2.30
N GLN A 358 -25.42 16.44 -3.38
CA GLN A 358 -24.36 15.43 -3.35
C GLN A 358 -23.31 15.85 -2.31
N ASN A 359 -22.98 14.92 -1.41
CA ASN A 359 -22.01 15.16 -0.34
C ASN A 359 -20.86 14.15 -0.46
N ALA A 360 -20.22 14.14 -1.63
CA ALA A 360 -19.11 13.23 -1.91
C ALA A 360 -17.95 13.45 -0.92
N LEU A 361 -17.69 14.68 -0.48
CA LEU A 361 -16.69 14.96 0.55
C LEU A 361 -17.03 14.28 1.90
N GLY A 362 -18.30 14.31 2.31
CA GLY A 362 -18.77 13.61 3.52
C GLY A 362 -18.62 12.10 3.43
N ALA A 363 -18.79 11.51 2.23
CA ALA A 363 -18.50 10.11 1.99
C ALA A 363 -17.00 9.80 2.12
N CYS A 364 -16.11 10.63 1.55
CA CYS A 364 -14.65 10.46 1.74
C CYS A 364 -14.28 10.49 3.23
N LYS A 365 -14.82 11.44 4.01
CA LYS A 365 -14.60 11.52 5.47
C LYS A 365 -15.08 10.26 6.19
N SER A 366 -16.27 9.78 5.84
CA SER A 366 -16.85 8.56 6.45
C SER A 366 -15.99 7.32 6.18
N LEU A 367 -15.43 7.19 4.97
CA LEU A 367 -14.51 6.10 4.61
C LEU A 367 -13.20 6.17 5.41
N VAL A 368 -12.62 7.36 5.51
CA VAL A 368 -11.41 7.59 6.32
C VAL A 368 -11.67 7.29 7.79
N ASP A 369 -12.74 7.82 8.37
CA ASP A 369 -13.09 7.60 9.78
C ASP A 369 -13.38 6.12 10.07
N LEU A 370 -14.00 5.39 9.13
CA LEU A 370 -14.17 3.95 9.25
C LEU A 370 -12.81 3.24 9.32
N SER A 371 -11.88 3.57 8.42
CA SER A 371 -10.54 2.97 8.43
C SER A 371 -9.77 3.28 9.72
N VAL A 372 -9.83 4.53 10.20
CA VAL A 372 -9.25 4.94 11.49
C VAL A 372 -9.88 4.17 12.65
N SER A 373 -11.21 4.01 12.66
CA SER A 373 -11.92 3.27 13.71
C SER A 373 -11.53 1.78 13.75
N ARG A 374 -11.12 1.22 12.59
CA ARG A 374 -10.58 -0.14 12.45
C ARG A 374 -9.07 -0.22 12.73
N GLY A 375 -8.49 0.86 13.24
CA GLY A 375 -7.11 0.92 13.71
C GLY A 375 -6.07 1.18 12.63
N SER A 376 -6.45 1.77 11.48
CA SER A 376 -5.45 2.29 10.55
C SER A 376 -4.57 3.34 11.24
N SER A 377 -3.26 3.20 11.05
CA SER A 377 -2.26 4.14 11.55
C SER A 377 -1.49 4.83 10.44
N ASP A 378 -1.80 4.49 9.19
CA ASP A 378 -1.16 5.07 8.01
C ASP A 378 -1.81 6.37 7.60
N ASP A 379 -1.16 7.07 6.68
CA ASP A 379 -1.80 8.13 5.92
C ASP A 379 -2.97 7.55 5.10
N ILE A 380 -4.06 8.30 5.01
CA ILE A 380 -5.27 7.84 4.33
C ILE A 380 -5.72 8.94 3.38
N SER A 381 -5.65 8.67 2.08
CA SER A 381 -6.17 9.54 1.03
C SER A 381 -7.28 8.84 0.29
N VAL A 382 -8.46 9.48 0.21
CA VAL A 382 -9.63 8.96 -0.49
C VAL A 382 -10.18 10.03 -1.42
N MET A 383 -10.26 9.69 -2.70
CA MET A 383 -10.84 10.53 -3.74
C MET A 383 -12.04 9.83 -4.37
N LEU A 384 -13.17 10.55 -4.41
CA LEU A 384 -14.38 10.17 -5.12
C LEU A 384 -14.52 11.00 -6.39
N VAL A 385 -14.77 10.35 -7.52
CA VAL A 385 -14.98 10.98 -8.83
C VAL A 385 -16.32 10.52 -9.39
N GLN A 386 -17.21 11.45 -9.72
CA GLN A 386 -18.49 11.16 -10.36
C GLN A 386 -18.28 10.91 -11.84
N LEU A 387 -18.72 9.74 -12.33
CA LEU A 387 -18.47 9.34 -13.72
C LEU A 387 -19.58 9.78 -14.68
N GLY A 388 -20.81 9.97 -14.18
CA GLY A 388 -21.98 10.30 -15.01
C GLY A 388 -21.87 11.59 -15.85
N ARG A 389 -20.97 12.51 -15.48
CA ARG A 389 -20.68 13.75 -16.22
C ARG A 389 -19.81 13.56 -17.46
N TYR A 390 -19.11 12.43 -17.56
CA TYR A 390 -18.15 12.15 -18.64
C TYR A 390 -18.71 11.20 -19.70
N ILE A 391 -20.03 10.96 -19.68
CA ILE A 391 -20.78 10.18 -20.68
C ILE A 391 -20.97 11.02 -21.96
#